data_AF-A0A7S0L9N8-F1
#
_entry.id   AF-A0A7S0L9N8-F1
#
_cell.length_a   1.000
_cell.length_b   1.000
_cell.length_c   1.000
_cell.angle_alpha   90.00
_cell.angle_beta   90.00
_cell.angle_gamma   90.00
#
_symmetry.space_group_name_H-M   'P 1'
#
loop_
_entity.id
_entity.type
_entity.pdbx_description
1 polymer ?
#
loop_
_entity_poly.entity_id
_entity_poly.type
_entity_poly.pdbx_seq_one_letter_code
_entity_poly.pdbx_strand_id
1 'polypeptide(L)'
;ATGGLPQGVLHGDPFLDNVLVDGTTGALAGFVDFEDVCIGPLLFDVACCASACCFRQHDNALEMRRLRSLVEGYASERALTKPECRAFVAFMKLTMLCNCSWRFKQFNVDHREIVDCRDAHLELQERVLSLEDDVTVGAIEGMLASLG
;
A
#
# COMPACT_ATOMS: atom_id res chain seq x y z
N ALA A 1 -11.61 -17.83 9.72
CA ALA A 1 -10.96 -18.62 8.65
C ALA A 1 -10.34 -17.64 7.66
N THR A 2 -9.06 -17.80 7.33
CA THR A 2 -8.20 -16.80 6.63
C THR A 2 -8.54 -16.56 5.14
N GLY A 3 -9.75 -16.90 4.68
CA GLY A 3 -10.18 -16.69 3.29
C GLY A 3 -9.31 -17.40 2.22
N GLY A 4 -8.40 -18.29 2.62
CA GLY A 4 -7.42 -18.92 1.74
C GLY A 4 -6.22 -18.04 1.37
N LEU A 5 -5.99 -16.92 2.07
CA LEU A 5 -4.85 -16.03 1.81
C LEU A 5 -3.56 -16.57 2.48
N PRO A 6 -2.43 -16.67 1.76
CA PRO A 6 -1.13 -17.04 2.32
C PRO A 6 -0.74 -16.13 3.49
N GLN A 7 -0.21 -16.73 4.57
CA GLN A 7 0.21 -16.03 5.78
C GLN A 7 1.74 -16.03 5.89
N GLY A 8 2.32 -15.01 6.50
CA GLY A 8 3.73 -14.96 6.83
C GLY A 8 4.09 -13.74 7.67
N VAL A 9 5.40 -13.51 7.81
CA VAL A 9 5.93 -12.32 8.48
C VAL A 9 5.73 -11.11 7.57
N LEU A 10 5.16 -10.05 8.14
CA LEU A 10 4.94 -8.77 7.51
C LEU A 10 5.91 -7.74 8.09
N HIS A 11 6.32 -6.78 7.26
CA HIS A 11 6.95 -5.55 7.72
C HIS A 11 5.94 -4.68 8.48
N GLY A 12 4.69 -4.64 8.02
CA GLY A 12 3.62 -3.84 8.63
C GLY A 12 3.56 -2.41 8.10
N ASP A 13 4.72 -1.80 7.85
CA ASP A 13 4.87 -0.46 7.26
C ASP A 13 6.03 -0.37 6.23
N PRO A 14 5.89 -0.93 5.02
CA PRO A 14 6.91 -0.81 3.98
C PRO A 14 6.74 0.48 3.15
N PHE A 15 6.71 1.65 3.78
CA PHE A 15 6.72 2.94 3.09
C PHE A 15 8.09 3.33 2.51
N LEU A 16 8.11 4.30 1.60
CA LEU A 16 9.33 4.69 0.85
C LEU A 16 10.44 5.25 1.75
N ASP A 17 10.09 5.88 2.85
CA ASP A 17 10.99 6.32 3.90
C ASP A 17 11.65 5.17 4.66
N ASN A 18 11.00 4.00 4.70
CA ASN A 18 11.53 2.77 5.27
C ASN A 18 12.31 1.91 4.27
N VAL A 19 12.57 2.44 3.06
CA VAL A 19 13.29 1.75 1.99
C VAL A 19 14.62 2.44 1.71
N LEU A 20 15.72 1.70 1.91
CA LEU A 20 17.06 2.15 1.54
C LEU A 20 17.36 1.83 0.08
N VAL A 21 17.87 2.82 -0.65
CA VAL A 21 18.31 2.69 -2.04
C VAL A 21 19.78 3.06 -2.12
N ASP A 22 20.56 2.26 -2.84
CA ASP A 22 21.96 2.55 -3.10
C ASP A 22 22.08 3.79 -4.02
N GLY A 23 22.77 4.82 -3.55
CA GLY A 23 22.87 6.11 -4.25
C GLY A 23 23.67 6.07 -5.55
N THR A 24 24.41 4.99 -5.84
CA THR A 24 25.23 4.85 -7.05
C THR A 24 24.51 4.04 -8.13
N THR A 25 23.88 2.94 -7.71
CA THR A 25 23.26 1.95 -8.59
C THR A 25 21.75 2.14 -8.72
N GLY A 26 21.11 2.83 -7.77
CA GLY A 26 19.65 2.94 -7.67
C GLY A 26 18.99 1.62 -7.25
N ALA A 27 19.75 0.62 -6.83
CA ALA A 27 19.22 -0.67 -6.40
C ALA A 27 18.66 -0.60 -4.98
N LEU A 28 17.62 -1.39 -4.71
CA LEU A 28 17.11 -1.61 -3.36
C LEU A 28 18.23 -2.18 -2.47
N ALA A 29 18.59 -1.48 -1.41
CA ALA A 29 19.62 -1.88 -0.46
C ALA A 29 19.01 -2.64 0.74
N GLY A 30 17.79 -2.29 1.15
CA GLY A 30 17.08 -2.99 2.22
C GLY A 30 15.90 -2.23 2.79
N PHE A 31 15.20 -2.88 3.72
CA PHE A 31 14.14 -2.29 4.54
C PHE A 31 14.66 -1.98 5.94
N VAL A 32 14.09 -0.95 6.57
CA VAL A 32 14.35 -0.55 7.95
C VAL A 32 13.03 -0.31 8.68
N ASP A 33 13.09 -0.11 9.99
CA ASP A 33 11.93 0.16 10.86
C ASP A 33 10.94 -1.01 10.98
N PHE A 34 11.30 -1.97 11.83
CA PHE A 34 10.58 -3.24 12.02
C PHE A 34 9.66 -3.22 13.25
N GLU A 35 9.20 -2.06 13.70
CA GLU A 35 8.36 -1.95 14.90
C GLU A 35 6.94 -2.52 14.71
N ASP A 36 6.42 -2.49 13.48
CA ASP A 36 5.09 -2.99 13.12
C ASP A 36 5.09 -4.45 12.60
N VAL A 37 6.19 -5.17 12.78
CA VAL A 37 6.29 -6.57 12.33
C VAL A 37 5.24 -7.44 12.99
N CYS A 38 4.49 -8.17 12.18
CA CYS A 38 3.46 -9.09 12.64
C CYS A 38 3.31 -10.30 11.72
N ILE A 39 2.48 -11.26 12.13
CA ILE A 39 2.07 -12.39 11.27
C ILE A 39 0.70 -12.08 10.68
N GLY A 40 0.59 -12.13 9.35
CA GLY A 40 -0.67 -11.87 8.66
C GLY A 40 -0.64 -12.24 7.18
N PRO A 41 -1.67 -11.85 6.42
CA PRO A 41 -1.73 -12.09 4.98
C PRO A 41 -0.60 -11.35 4.26
N LEU A 42 0.24 -12.08 3.51
CA LEU A 42 1.39 -11.51 2.77
C LEU A 42 1.01 -10.37 1.82
N LEU A 43 -0.23 -10.38 1.33
CA LEU A 43 -0.81 -9.33 0.50
C LEU A 43 -0.81 -7.95 1.17
N PHE A 44 -0.82 -7.88 2.50
CA PHE A 44 -0.88 -6.63 3.24
C PHE A 44 0.30 -5.70 2.90
N ASP A 45 1.53 -6.19 2.98
CA ASP A 45 2.72 -5.37 2.68
C ASP A 45 2.73 -4.88 1.22
N VAL A 46 2.31 -5.73 0.27
CA VAL A 46 2.24 -5.35 -1.15
C VAL A 46 1.22 -4.22 -1.37
N ALA A 47 0.06 -4.34 -0.73
CA ALA A 47 -0.97 -3.31 -0.77
C ALA A 47 -0.54 -2.02 -0.04
N CYS A 48 0.22 -2.14 1.04
CA CYS A 48 0.77 -1.01 1.78
C CYS A 48 1.79 -0.25 0.93
N CYS A 49 2.76 -0.95 0.33
CA CYS A 49 3.68 -0.39 -0.67
C CYS A 49 2.92 0.31 -1.81
N ALA A 50 1.87 -0.31 -2.34
CA ALA A 50 1.08 0.29 -3.42
C ALA A 50 0.43 1.61 -2.99
N SER A 51 -0.03 1.67 -1.74
CA SER A 51 -0.68 2.85 -1.15
C SER A 51 0.27 4.03 -0.99
N ALA A 52 1.56 3.78 -0.76
CA ALA A 52 2.59 4.80 -0.63
C ALA A 52 3.25 5.19 -1.96
N CYS A 53 3.55 4.21 -2.81
CA CYS A 53 4.43 4.40 -3.97
C CYS A 53 3.68 4.73 -5.27
N CYS A 54 2.41 4.31 -5.38
CA CYS A 54 1.69 4.33 -6.66
C CYS A 54 0.80 5.54 -6.86
N PHE A 55 0.67 6.43 -5.88
CA PHE A 55 -0.10 7.67 -6.01
C PHE A 55 0.82 8.86 -6.25
N ARG A 56 0.42 9.75 -7.17
CA ARG A 56 1.22 10.92 -7.54
C ARG A 56 1.10 12.01 -6.49
N GLN A 57 2.22 12.62 -6.12
CA GLN A 57 2.25 13.64 -5.06
C GLN A 57 1.48 14.93 -5.39
N HIS A 58 1.33 15.28 -6.68
CA HIS A 58 0.77 16.58 -7.07
C HIS A 58 -0.76 16.60 -7.18
N ASP A 59 -1.39 15.45 -7.41
CA ASP A 59 -2.84 15.33 -7.62
C ASP A 59 -3.46 14.10 -6.96
N ASN A 60 -2.68 13.38 -6.16
CA ASN A 60 -3.10 12.22 -5.38
C ASN A 60 -3.77 11.10 -6.20
N ALA A 61 -3.52 11.05 -7.51
CA ALA A 61 -4.13 10.07 -8.39
C ALA A 61 -3.24 8.83 -8.57
N LEU A 62 -3.89 7.67 -8.68
CA LEU A 62 -3.22 6.39 -8.91
C LEU A 62 -2.50 6.40 -10.28
N GLU A 63 -1.20 6.07 -10.28
CA GLU A 63 -0.40 5.84 -11.48
C GLU A 63 -0.31 4.33 -11.76
N MET A 64 -1.19 3.84 -12.66
CA MET A 64 -1.28 2.41 -13.00
C MET A 64 0.04 1.78 -13.45
N ARG A 65 0.93 2.55 -14.07
CA ARG A 65 2.27 2.08 -14.46
C ARG A 65 3.13 1.71 -13.25
N ARG A 66 3.10 2.52 -12.18
CA ARG A 66 3.82 2.22 -10.93
C ARG A 66 3.24 1.00 -10.24
N LEU A 67 1.90 0.91 -10.20
CA LEU A 67 1.22 -0.24 -9.61
C LEU A 67 1.60 -1.53 -10.33
N ARG A 68 1.57 -1.51 -11.68
CA ARG A 68 2.01 -2.64 -12.49
C ARG A 68 3.46 -3.04 -12.18
N SER A 69 4.39 -2.09 -12.20
CA SER A 69 5.81 -2.40 -11.93
C SER A 69 6.04 -2.95 -10.52
N LEU A 70 5.36 -2.40 -9.51
CA LEU A 70 5.44 -2.90 -8.14
C LEU A 70 4.93 -4.34 -8.05
N VAL A 71 3.76 -4.61 -8.62
CA VAL A 71 3.13 -5.93 -8.55
C VAL A 71 3.90 -6.96 -9.37
N GLU A 72 4.39 -6.60 -10.57
CA GLU A 72 5.23 -7.48 -11.40
C GLU A 72 6.56 -7.80 -10.70
N GLY A 73 7.20 -6.81 -10.07
CA GLY A 73 8.43 -7.03 -9.30
C GLY A 73 8.22 -7.91 -8.06
N TYR A 74 7.08 -7.78 -7.38
CA TYR A 74 6.74 -8.71 -6.31
C TYR A 74 6.44 -10.12 -6.85
N ALA A 75 5.68 -10.20 -7.94
CA ALA A 75 5.24 -11.45 -8.56
C ALA A 75 6.39 -12.25 -9.18
N SER A 76 7.52 -11.63 -9.54
CA SER A 76 8.71 -12.33 -10.03
C SER A 76 9.36 -13.23 -8.97
N GLU A 77 9.23 -12.86 -7.70
CA GLU A 77 9.71 -13.68 -6.57
C GLU A 77 8.59 -14.57 -6.01
N ARG A 78 7.36 -14.05 -5.94
CA ARG A 78 6.19 -14.81 -5.48
C ARG A 78 4.93 -14.44 -6.24
N ALA A 79 4.46 -15.37 -7.06
CA ALA A 79 3.18 -15.24 -7.74
C ALA A 79 2.03 -14.98 -6.75
N LEU A 80 1.16 -14.02 -7.10
CA LEU A 80 -0.09 -13.78 -6.40
C LEU A 80 -1.08 -14.91 -6.68
N THR A 81 -1.73 -15.39 -5.63
CA THR A 81 -2.79 -16.38 -5.76
C THR A 81 -4.08 -15.73 -6.25
N LYS A 82 -5.00 -16.51 -6.85
CA LYS A 82 -6.31 -15.98 -7.27
C LYS A 82 -7.10 -15.30 -6.13
N PRO A 83 -7.12 -15.84 -4.88
CA PRO A 83 -7.70 -15.13 -3.75
C PRO A 83 -7.04 -13.78 -3.45
N GLU A 84 -5.70 -13.69 -3.57
CA GLU A 84 -4.99 -12.43 -3.36
C GLU A 84 -5.31 -11.39 -4.44
N CYS A 85 -5.36 -11.79 -5.72
CA CYS A 85 -5.75 -10.87 -6.79
C CYS A 85 -7.16 -10.32 -6.56
N ARG A 86 -8.13 -11.16 -6.16
CA ARG A 86 -9.50 -10.70 -5.85
C ARG A 86 -9.57 -9.80 -4.62
N ALA A 87 -8.68 -10.01 -3.65
CA ALA A 87 -8.65 -9.23 -2.42
C ALA A 87 -7.80 -7.95 -2.53
N PHE A 88 -7.05 -7.77 -3.63
CA PHE A 88 -6.01 -6.75 -3.74
C PHE A 88 -6.50 -5.33 -3.45
N VAL A 89 -7.58 -4.90 -4.13
CA VAL A 89 -8.19 -3.58 -3.93
C VAL A 89 -8.71 -3.41 -2.50
N ALA A 90 -9.31 -4.46 -1.93
CA ALA A 90 -9.78 -4.41 -0.54
C ALA A 90 -8.62 -4.24 0.45
N PHE A 91 -7.47 -4.87 0.19
CA PHE A 91 -6.27 -4.70 1.01
C PHE A 91 -5.65 -3.32 0.83
N MET A 92 -5.65 -2.73 -0.37
CA MET A 92 -5.22 -1.33 -0.56
C MET A 92 -6.09 -0.36 0.26
N LYS A 93 -7.42 -0.55 0.23
CA LYS A 93 -8.32 0.24 1.07
C LYS A 93 -8.04 0.03 2.56
N LEU A 94 -7.84 -1.22 2.98
CA LEU A 94 -7.56 -1.55 4.37
C LEU A 94 -6.29 -0.84 4.88
N THR A 95 -5.18 -0.93 4.16
CA THR A 95 -3.90 -0.30 4.55
C THR A 95 -4.03 1.21 4.61
N MET A 96 -4.71 1.83 3.63
CA MET A 96 -4.98 3.27 3.64
C MET A 96 -5.90 3.70 4.79
N LEU A 97 -6.92 2.92 5.13
CA LEU A 97 -7.83 3.21 6.24
C LEU A 97 -7.13 3.09 7.59
N CYS A 98 -6.27 2.09 7.77
CA CYS A 98 -5.42 1.97 8.96
C CYS A 98 -4.54 3.23 9.13
N ASN A 99 -3.85 3.63 8.07
CA ASN A 99 -3.00 4.81 8.08
C ASN A 99 -3.79 6.12 8.23
N CYS A 100 -4.97 6.22 7.63
CA CYS A 100 -5.87 7.36 7.79
C CYS A 100 -6.30 7.50 9.26
N SER A 101 -6.69 6.39 9.89
CA SER A 101 -7.08 6.33 11.30
C SER A 101 -5.90 6.72 12.21
N TRP A 102 -4.70 6.21 11.91
CA TRP A 102 -3.49 6.57 12.63
C TRP A 102 -3.17 8.05 12.51
N ARG A 103 -3.14 8.62 11.28
CA ARG A 103 -2.87 10.05 11.05
C ARG A 103 -3.91 10.93 11.74
N PHE A 104 -5.19 10.54 11.70
CA PHE A 104 -6.25 11.27 12.39
C PHE A 104 -6.01 11.26 13.90
N LYS A 105 -5.79 10.09 14.51
CA LYS A 105 -5.49 9.98 15.95
C LYS A 105 -4.24 10.80 16.31
N GLN A 106 -3.17 10.66 15.54
CA GLN A 106 -1.90 11.32 15.78
C GLN A 106 -2.07 12.85 15.82
N PHE A 107 -2.70 13.47 14.83
CA PHE A 107 -2.72 14.93 14.69
C PHE A 107 -4.00 15.61 15.19
N ASN A 108 -5.08 14.87 15.43
CA ASN A 108 -6.35 15.40 15.92
C ASN A 108 -6.69 14.96 17.34
N VAL A 109 -6.01 13.95 17.89
CA VAL A 109 -6.24 13.47 19.26
C VAL A 109 -5.01 13.64 20.14
N ASP A 110 -3.89 13.02 19.77
CA ASP A 110 -2.71 12.88 20.62
C ASP A 110 -1.80 14.13 20.57
N HIS A 111 -1.53 14.62 19.36
CA HIS A 111 -0.62 15.75 19.08
C HIS A 111 -1.34 16.90 18.37
N ARG A 112 -2.39 17.43 19.02
CA ARG A 112 -3.27 18.49 18.46
C ARG A 112 -2.52 19.80 18.21
N GLU A 113 -1.36 19.99 18.82
CA GLU A 113 -0.45 21.12 18.64
C GLU A 113 0.22 21.14 17.27
N ILE A 114 0.34 19.99 16.58
CA ILE A 114 0.91 19.89 15.23
C ILE A 114 -0.18 20.24 14.21
N VAL A 115 -0.44 21.53 14.05
CA VAL A 115 -1.56 22.03 13.23
C VAL A 115 -1.38 21.71 11.74
N ASP A 116 -0.16 21.79 11.23
CA ASP A 116 0.14 21.62 9.79
C ASP A 116 -0.19 20.21 9.26
N CYS A 117 -0.28 19.21 10.14
CA CYS A 117 -0.55 17.82 9.77
C CYS A 117 -2.00 17.37 10.08
N ARG A 118 -2.87 18.25 10.59
CA ARG A 118 -4.26 17.87 10.98
C ARG A 118 -5.02 17.18 9.86
N ASP A 119 -4.86 17.70 8.65
CA ASP A 119 -5.57 17.23 7.45
C ASP A 119 -4.79 16.17 6.66
N ALA A 120 -3.62 15.72 7.14
CA ALA A 120 -2.80 14.72 6.45
C ALA A 120 -3.50 13.36 6.27
N HIS A 121 -4.57 13.10 7.05
CA HIS A 121 -5.42 11.93 6.91
C HIS A 121 -6.36 12.02 5.68
N LEU A 122 -6.72 13.22 5.23
CA LEU A 122 -7.61 13.44 4.08
C LEU A 122 -7.01 12.93 2.77
N GLU A 123 -5.68 12.99 2.63
CA GLU A 123 -4.95 12.41 1.48
C GLU A 123 -5.28 10.93 1.32
N LEU A 124 -5.25 10.16 2.42
CA LEU A 124 -5.54 8.72 2.39
C LEU A 124 -7.03 8.45 2.21
N GLN A 125 -7.89 9.31 2.76
CA GLN A 125 -9.33 9.25 2.53
C GLN A 125 -9.67 9.39 1.03
N GLU A 126 -9.07 10.36 0.35
CA GLU A 126 -9.27 10.57 -1.09
C GLU A 126 -8.82 9.35 -1.90
N ARG A 127 -7.68 8.74 -1.55
CA ARG A 127 -7.23 7.49 -2.20
C ARG A 127 -8.23 6.36 -2.02
N VAL A 128 -8.76 6.17 -0.81
CA VAL A 128 -9.77 5.13 -0.54
C VAL A 128 -11.01 5.34 -1.40
N LEU A 129 -11.49 6.59 -1.50
CA LEU A 129 -12.63 6.95 -2.33
C LEU A 129 -12.35 6.73 -3.82
N SER A 130 -11.14 7.01 -4.30
CA SER A 130 -10.76 6.71 -5.70
C SER A 130 -10.81 5.21 -6.02
N LEU A 131 -10.66 4.35 -5.02
CA LEU A 131 -10.76 2.90 -5.18
C LEU A 131 -12.21 2.39 -5.06
N GLU A 132 -13.19 3.27 -4.90
CA GLU A 132 -14.64 2.96 -5.05
C GLU A 132 -15.14 3.19 -6.47
N ASP A 133 -14.37 3.87 -7.30
CA ASP A 133 -14.68 4.09 -8.71
C ASP A 133 -14.49 2.80 -9.53
N ASP A 134 -15.57 2.33 -10.17
CA ASP A 134 -15.59 1.08 -10.94
C ASP A 134 -14.57 1.08 -12.09
N VAL A 135 -14.27 2.24 -12.69
CA VAL A 135 -13.27 2.35 -13.76
C VAL A 135 -11.88 2.07 -13.21
N THR A 136 -11.54 2.65 -12.07
CA THR A 136 -10.27 2.44 -11.38
C THR A 136 -10.13 1.00 -10.90
N VAL A 137 -11.16 0.45 -10.25
CA VAL A 137 -11.19 -0.95 -9.81
C VAL A 137 -11.03 -1.90 -10.99
N GLY A 138 -11.79 -1.70 -12.06
CA GLY A 138 -11.70 -2.50 -13.28
C GLY A 138 -10.33 -2.44 -13.95
N ALA A 139 -9.65 -1.29 -13.91
CA ALA A 139 -8.28 -1.15 -14.42
C ALA A 139 -7.27 -1.97 -13.58
N ILE A 140 -7.42 -1.98 -12.25
CA ILE A 140 -6.58 -2.79 -11.35
C ILE A 140 -6.85 -4.28 -11.57
N GLU A 141 -8.12 -4.69 -11.62
CA GLU A 141 -8.49 -6.09 -11.85
C GLU A 141 -8.03 -6.59 -13.22
N GLY A 142 -8.20 -5.79 -14.27
CA GLY A 142 -7.70 -6.10 -15.61
C GLY A 142 -6.18 -6.22 -15.66
N MET A 143 -5.46 -5.34 -14.94
CA MET A 143 -4.01 -5.46 -14.78
C MET A 143 -3.64 -6.76 -14.06
N LEU A 144 -4.27 -7.07 -12.93
CA LEU A 144 -3.99 -8.30 -12.16
C LEU A 144 -4.30 -9.57 -12.97
N ALA A 145 -5.35 -9.56 -13.77
CA ALA A 145 -5.71 -10.66 -14.67
C ALA A 145 -4.67 -10.89 -15.77
N SER A 146 -3.94 -9.84 -16.19
CA SER A 146 -2.87 -9.92 -17.21
C SER A 146 -1.54 -10.48 -16.69
N LEU A 147 -1.40 -10.71 -15.38
CA LEU A 147 -0.18 -11.24 -14.75
C LEU A 147 -0.12 -12.78 -14.71
N GLY A 148 -1.19 -13.45 -15.15
CA GLY A 148 -1.36 -14.91 -15.12
C GLY A 148 -1.22 -15.58 -16.47
#